data_AF-A0A2D9Z184-F1
#
_entry.id   AF-A0A2D9Z184-F1
#
_cell.length_a   1.000
_cell.length_b   1.000
_cell.length_c   1.000
_cell.angle_alpha   90.00
_cell.angle_beta   90.00
_cell.angle_gamma   90.00
#
_symmetry.space_group_name_H-M   'P 1'
#
loop_
_entity.id
_entity.type
_entity.pdbx_description
1 polymer ?
#
loop_
_entity_poly.entity_id
_entity_poly.type
_entity_poly.pdbx_seq_one_letter_code
_entity_poly.pdbx_strand_id
1 'polypeptide(L)'
;MDEEKKSILIHYLTEFILFVIGIGILFLILFIKDFQFSWSIISLWVFLYNGILFTYWFWKNNSKLWEKIIIGIYFILLEIIIARSFV
;
A
#
# COMPACT_ATOMS: atom_id res chain seq x y z
N MET A 1 25.92 18.20 -5.07
CA MET A 1 25.20 17.10 -5.74
C MET A 1 24.02 17.75 -6.45
N ASP A 2 23.89 17.59 -7.77
CA ASP A 2 22.80 18.21 -8.54
C ASP A 2 21.44 17.94 -7.92
N GLU A 3 20.59 18.96 -7.87
CA GLU A 3 19.24 18.89 -7.31
C GLU A 3 18.42 17.76 -7.95
N GLU A 4 18.64 17.51 -9.23
CA GLU A 4 18.03 16.42 -10.00
C GLU A 4 18.46 15.04 -9.47
N LYS A 5 19.76 14.83 -9.24
CA LYS A 5 20.28 13.56 -8.67
C LYS A 5 19.75 13.32 -7.26
N LYS A 6 19.57 14.38 -6.47
CA LYS A 6 18.99 14.31 -5.12
C LYS A 6 17.51 13.93 -5.16
N SER A 7 16.74 14.52 -6.07
CA SER A 7 15.31 14.20 -6.28
C SER A 7 15.10 12.73 -6.66
N ILE A 8 15.90 12.24 -7.61
CA ILE A 8 15.86 10.85 -8.06
C ILE A 8 16.20 9.89 -6.91
N LEU A 9 17.23 10.19 -6.12
CA LEU A 9 17.60 9.39 -4.95
C LEU A 9 16.46 9.30 -3.91
N ILE A 10 15.79 10.42 -3.63
CA ILE A 10 14.66 10.45 -2.70
C ILE A 10 13.50 9.62 -3.22
N HIS A 11 13.23 9.68 -4.53
CA HIS A 11 12.17 8.90 -5.15
C HIS A 11 12.40 7.39 -4.98
N TYR A 12 13.58 6.90 -5.34
CA TYR A 12 13.93 5.48 -5.19
C TYR A 12 13.97 5.03 -3.73
N LEU A 13 14.50 5.86 -2.84
CA LEU A 13 14.50 5.55 -1.41
C LEU A 13 13.07 5.41 -0.87
N THR A 14 12.17 6.28 -1.31
CA THR A 14 10.77 6.22 -0.88
C THR A 14 10.08 4.95 -1.37
N GLU A 15 10.29 4.58 -2.65
CA GLU A 15 9.77 3.33 -3.20
C GLU A 15 10.32 2.10 -2.48
N PHE A 16 11.62 2.13 -2.15
CA PHE A 16 12.26 1.07 -1.37
C PHE A 16 11.64 0.94 0.03
N ILE A 17 11.40 2.05 0.73
CA ILE A 17 10.75 2.03 2.04
C ILE A 17 9.34 1.45 1.94
N LEU A 18 8.55 1.87 0.95
CA LEU A 18 7.20 1.34 0.72
C LEU A 18 7.22 -0.17 0.46
N PHE A 19 8.17 -0.62 -0.36
CA PHE A 19 8.35 -2.04 -0.64
C PHE A 19 8.72 -2.84 0.61
N VAL A 20 9.65 -2.34 1.43
CA VAL A 20 10.04 -2.98 2.69
C VAL A 20 8.86 -3.03 3.67
N ILE A 21 8.04 -1.98 3.74
CA ILE A 21 6.81 -1.99 4.56
C ILE A 21 5.86 -3.10 4.09
N GLY A 22 5.66 -3.22 2.77
CA GLY A 22 4.82 -4.29 2.20
C GLY A 22 5.29 -5.68 2.57
N ILE A 23 6.59 -5.96 2.46
CA ILE A 23 7.17 -7.25 2.88
C ILE A 23 7.07 -7.43 4.39
N GLY A 24 7.35 -6.39 5.18
CA GLY A 24 7.29 -6.43 6.63
C GLY A 24 5.90 -6.81 7.15
N ILE A 25 4.85 -6.28 6.53
CA ILE A 25 3.46 -6.64 6.86
C ILE A 25 3.19 -8.10 6.52
N LEU A 26 3.58 -8.58 5.35
CA LEU A 26 3.40 -9.98 4.97
C LEU A 26 4.11 -10.92 5.97
N PHE A 27 5.35 -10.59 6.32
CA PHE A 27 6.13 -11.35 7.29
C PHE A 27 5.47 -11.37 8.66
N LEU A 28 4.98 -10.22 9.16
CA LEU A 28 4.28 -10.12 10.43
C LEU A 28 3.00 -10.99 10.43
N ILE A 29 2.20 -10.93 9.38
CA ILE A 29 0.97 -11.72 9.26
C ILE A 29 1.31 -13.21 9.27
N LEU A 30 2.31 -13.63 8.49
CA LEU A 30 2.75 -15.03 8.45
C LEU A 30 3.30 -15.48 9.80
N PHE A 31 4.07 -14.64 10.49
CA PHE A 31 4.61 -14.93 11.81
C PHE A 31 3.49 -15.18 12.84
N ILE A 32 2.42 -14.38 12.82
CA ILE A 32 1.24 -14.56 13.70
C ILE A 32 0.44 -15.83 13.34
N LYS A 33 0.56 -16.30 12.10
CA LYS A 33 -0.16 -17.48 11.56
C LYS A 33 0.72 -18.73 11.48
N ASP A 34 1.82 -18.80 12.24
CA ASP A 34 2.77 -19.92 12.24
C ASP A 34 3.27 -20.30 10.83
N PHE A 35 3.46 -19.30 9.97
CA PHE A 35 3.86 -19.43 8.57
C PHE A 35 2.92 -20.30 7.71
N GLN A 36 1.68 -20.52 8.15
CA GLN A 36 0.67 -21.15 7.31
C GLN A 36 0.26 -20.19 6.21
N PHE A 37 0.43 -20.61 4.96
CA PHE A 37 0.07 -19.78 3.81
C PHE A 37 -1.35 -20.09 3.35
N SER A 38 -2.15 -19.06 3.08
CA SER A 38 -3.52 -19.21 2.58
C SER A 38 -3.94 -18.01 1.73
N TRP A 39 -4.99 -18.19 0.92
CA TRP A 39 -5.58 -17.10 0.14
C TRP A 39 -6.10 -15.97 1.02
N SER A 40 -6.67 -16.29 2.18
CA SER A 40 -7.14 -15.29 3.15
C SER A 40 -5.98 -14.43 3.68
N ILE A 41 -4.80 -15.02 3.90
CA ILE A 41 -3.59 -14.29 4.33
C ILE A 41 -3.05 -13.38 3.24
N ILE A 42 -3.03 -13.83 1.98
CA ILE A 42 -2.64 -13.01 0.84
C ILE A 42 -3.61 -11.83 0.70
N SER A 43 -4.92 -12.08 0.76
CA SER A 43 -5.92 -11.03 0.69
C SER A 43 -5.75 -10.01 1.80
N LEU A 44 -5.53 -10.45 3.04
CA LEU A 44 -5.31 -9.56 4.19
C LEU A 44 -4.05 -8.70 4.00
N TRP A 45 -2.97 -9.32 3.49
CA TRP A 45 -1.75 -8.60 3.15
C TRP A 45 -2.00 -7.54 2.06
N VAL A 46 -2.68 -7.90 0.98
CA VAL A 46 -3.00 -6.98 -0.13
C VAL A 46 -3.84 -5.81 0.38
N PHE A 47 -4.87 -6.06 1.19
CA PHE A 47 -5.71 -5.03 1.81
C PHE A 47 -4.89 -4.04 2.64
N LEU A 48 -4.08 -4.54 3.57
CA LEU A 48 -3.26 -3.68 4.44
C LEU A 48 -2.23 -2.88 3.64
N TYR A 49 -1.57 -3.53 2.67
CA TYR A 49 -0.55 -2.87 1.86
C TYR A 49 -1.16 -1.83 0.91
N ASN A 50 -2.32 -2.12 0.31
CA ASN A 50 -3.08 -1.19 -0.51
C ASN A 50 -3.46 0.09 0.27
N GLY A 51 -3.88 -0.04 1.53
CA GLY A 51 -4.16 1.12 2.40
C GLY A 51 -2.97 2.05 2.55
N ILE A 52 -1.77 1.49 2.68
CA ILE A 52 -0.52 2.25 2.80
C ILE A 52 -0.16 2.92 1.48
N LEU A 53 -0.23 2.17 0.37
CA LEU A 53 0.03 2.72 -0.96
C LEU A 53 -0.94 3.86 -1.30
N PHE A 54 -2.22 3.70 -0.98
CA PHE A 54 -3.23 4.72 -1.19
C PHE A 54 -2.97 5.96 -0.34
N THR A 55 -2.59 5.79 0.93
CA THR A 55 -2.25 6.91 1.82
C THR A 55 -1.02 7.67 1.32
N TYR A 56 0.00 6.95 0.87
CA TYR A 56 1.19 7.54 0.26
C TYR A 56 0.84 8.33 -1.02
N TRP A 57 0.04 7.73 -1.91
CA TRP A 57 -0.43 8.38 -3.12
C TRP A 57 -1.25 9.63 -2.80
N PHE A 58 -2.18 9.54 -1.83
CA PHE A 58 -3.05 10.63 -1.42
C PHE A 58 -2.25 11.83 -0.89
N TRP A 59 -1.18 11.57 -0.14
CA TRP A 59 -0.25 12.60 0.33
C TRP A 59 0.53 13.21 -0.83
N LYS A 60 1.25 12.39 -1.61
CA LYS A 60 2.20 12.88 -2.64
C LYS A 60 1.50 13.59 -3.81
N ASN A 61 0.30 13.16 -4.16
CA ASN A 61 -0.37 13.64 -5.37
C ASN A 61 -0.85 15.09 -5.22
N ASN A 62 -0.65 15.91 -6.25
CA ASN A 62 -1.07 17.31 -6.30
C ASN A 62 -2.39 17.52 -7.06
N SER A 63 -3.13 16.45 -7.35
CA SER A 63 -4.48 16.49 -7.93
C SER A 63 -5.45 17.34 -7.12
N LYS A 64 -6.49 17.83 -7.81
CA LYS A 64 -7.61 18.55 -7.20
C LYS A 64 -8.31 17.67 -6.15
N LEU A 65 -8.85 18.28 -5.11
CA LEU A 65 -9.56 17.59 -4.03
C LEU A 65 -10.65 16.63 -4.57
N TRP A 66 -11.44 17.08 -5.54
CA TRP A 66 -12.51 16.27 -6.14
C TRP A 66 -12.02 15.01 -6.85
N GLU A 67 -10.86 15.06 -7.52
CA GLU A 67 -10.24 13.87 -8.13
C GLU A 67 -9.78 12.88 -7.06
N LYS A 68 -9.20 13.39 -5.95
CA LYS A 68 -8.82 12.56 -4.81
C LYS A 68 -10.03 11.89 -4.15
N ILE A 69 -11.16 12.59 -4.06
CA ILE A 69 -12.41 12.03 -3.52
C ILE A 69 -12.92 10.89 -4.41
N ILE A 70 -12.96 11.07 -5.74
CA ILE A 70 -13.41 10.03 -6.68
C ILE A 70 -12.53 8.78 -6.56
N ILE A 71 -11.20 8.96 -6.57
CA ILE A 71 -10.26 7.84 -6.45
C ILE A 71 -10.36 7.20 -5.06
N GLY A 72 -10.59 7.99 -4.00
CA GLY A 72 -10.82 7.47 -2.65
C GLY A 72 -12.09 6.64 -2.51
N ILE A 73 -13.19 7.05 -3.15
CA ILE A 73 -14.42 6.25 -3.18
C ILE A 73 -14.17 4.92 -3.92
N TYR A 74 -13.50 4.98 -5.08
CA TYR A 74 -13.14 3.78 -5.83
C TYR A 74 -12.25 2.83 -5.01
N PHE A 75 -11.27 3.38 -4.31
CA PHE A 75 -10.40 2.63 -3.40
C PHE A 75 -11.20 1.94 -2.30
N ILE A 76 -12.11 2.64 -1.61
CA ILE A 76 -12.96 2.05 -0.56
C ILE A 76 -13.79 0.89 -1.12
N LEU A 77 -14.36 1.04 -2.32
CA LEU A 77 -15.14 -0.03 -2.96
C LEU A 77 -14.27 -1.28 -3.22
N LEU A 78 -13.04 -1.10 -3.71
CA LEU A 78 -12.09 -2.20 -3.89
C LEU A 78 -11.73 -2.87 -2.57
N GLU A 79 -11.43 -2.10 -1.54
CA GLU A 79 -11.09 -2.62 -0.22
C GLU A 79 -12.25 -3.43 0.39
N ILE A 80 -13.50 -3.01 0.18
CA ILE A 80 -14.68 -3.79 0.60
C ILE A 80 -14.77 -5.13 -0.14
N ILE A 81 -14.47 -5.16 -1.44
CA ILE A 81 -14.48 -6.39 -2.24
C ILE A 81 -13.37 -7.34 -1.76
N ILE A 82 -12.16 -6.82 -1.53
CA ILE A 82 -11.03 -7.60 -1.01
C ILE A 82 -11.35 -8.11 0.40
N ALA A 83 -11.94 -7.28 1.26
CA ALA A 83 -12.27 -7.66 2.63
C ALA A 83 -13.28 -8.81 2.71
N ARG A 84 -14.20 -8.91 1.74
CA ARG A 84 -15.11 -10.06 1.65
C ARG A 84 -14.39 -11.39 1.38
N SER A 85 -13.17 -11.37 0.83
CA SER A 85 -12.38 -12.58 0.60
C SER A 85 -11.66 -13.10 1.85
N PHE A 86 -11.72 -12.37 2.98
CA PHE A 86 -11.16 -12.84 4.24
C PHE A 86 -12.02 -13.93 4.91
N VAL A 87 -13.33 -13.90 4.62
CA VAL A 87 -14.38 -14.74 5.21
C VAL A 87 -14.49 -16.06 4.48
#